data_AF-A0A2N5Z7P4-F1
#
_entry.id   AF-A0A2N5Z7P4-F1
#
_cell.length_a   1.000
_cell.length_b   1.000
_cell.length_c   1.000
_cell.angle_alpha   90.00
_cell.angle_beta   90.00
_cell.angle_gamma   90.00
#
_symmetry.space_group_name_H-M   'P 1'
#
loop_
_entity.id
_entity.type
_entity.pdbx_description
1 polymer ?
#
loop_
_entity_poly.entity_id
_entity_poly.type
_entity_poly.pdbx_seq_one_letter_code
_entity_poly.pdbx_strand_id
1 'polypeptide(L)' 'MAFKLFKKKSKKKQLQDLDGIPLFVGDKVDCLRYEMGESIIIEGDNGFEYESIATKQKVSYVKMIDAATSFQKVRKLN' A
#
# COMPACT_ATOMS: atom_id res chain seq x y z
N MET A 1 8.59 43.05 -3.08
CA MET A 1 8.84 42.05 -4.14
C MET A 1 8.74 40.67 -3.52
N ALA A 2 8.06 39.74 -4.19
CA ALA A 2 7.46 38.54 -3.61
C ALA A 2 8.44 37.39 -3.32
N PHE A 3 8.34 36.80 -2.12
CA PHE A 3 8.99 35.54 -1.75
C PHE A 3 8.31 34.37 -2.45
N LYS A 4 8.93 33.84 -3.52
CA LYS A 4 8.52 32.57 -4.14
C LYS A 4 8.91 31.41 -3.22
N LEU A 5 7.99 31.07 -2.32
CA LEU A 5 8.08 29.91 -1.43
C LEU A 5 7.87 28.63 -2.26
N PHE A 6 8.97 27.94 -2.59
CA PHE A 6 8.93 26.65 -3.27
C PHE A 6 8.21 25.63 -2.38
N LYS A 7 6.92 25.37 -2.66
CA LYS A 7 6.18 24.25 -2.08
C LYS A 7 6.86 22.96 -2.53
N LYS A 8 7.64 22.36 -1.63
CA LYS A 8 8.18 21.00 -1.77
C LYS A 8 6.97 20.07 -1.88
N LYS A 9 6.61 19.65 -3.10
CA LYS A 9 5.60 18.60 -3.31
C LYS A 9 6.10 17.38 -2.57
N SER A 10 5.50 17.05 -1.43
CA SER A 10 5.74 15.78 -0.75
C SER A 10 5.36 14.71 -1.76
N LYS A 11 6.35 13.99 -2.29
CA LYS A 11 6.08 12.78 -3.06
C LYS A 11 5.31 11.87 -2.11
N LYS A 12 3.98 11.74 -2.28
CA LYS A 12 3.22 10.71 -1.58
C LYS A 12 3.97 9.40 -1.86
N LYS A 13 4.45 8.72 -0.82
CA LYS A 13 5.17 7.45 -0.95
C LYS A 13 4.24 6.54 -1.77
N GLN A 14 4.62 6.29 -3.01
CA GLN A 14 3.83 5.47 -3.90
C GLN A 14 3.88 4.05 -3.35
N LEU A 15 2.72 3.46 -3.09
CA LEU A 15 2.61 2.09 -2.59
C LEU A 15 3.36 1.21 -3.57
N GLN A 16 4.31 0.43 -3.08
CA GLN A 16 5.10 -0.48 -3.90
C GLN A 16 5.11 -1.85 -3.25
N ASP A 17 4.95 -2.84 -4.10
CA ASP A 17 5.20 -4.26 -3.84
C ASP A 17 6.66 -4.51 -3.42
N LEU A 18 6.94 -5.69 -2.87
CA LEU A 18 8.30 -6.25 -2.75
C LEU A 18 9.09 -6.19 -4.06
N ASP A 19 8.43 -6.38 -5.20
CA ASP A 19 9.05 -6.32 -6.53
C ASP A 19 9.26 -4.86 -7.02
N GLY A 20 8.91 -3.84 -6.21
CA GLY A 20 9.00 -2.42 -6.58
C GLY A 20 7.90 -1.95 -7.54
N ILE A 21 6.91 -2.80 -7.79
CA ILE A 21 5.78 -2.50 -8.68
C ILE A 21 4.83 -1.52 -7.96
N PRO A 22 4.47 -0.39 -8.58
CA PRO A 22 3.53 0.55 -7.99
C PRO A 22 2.13 -0.07 -7.89
N LEU A 23 1.52 0.10 -6.72
CA LEU A 23 0.19 -0.39 -6.36
C LEU A 23 -0.79 0.77 -6.28
N PHE A 24 -2.02 0.53 -6.72
CA PHE A 24 -3.13 1.47 -6.69
C PHE A 24 -4.36 0.86 -6.03
N VAL A 25 -5.27 1.72 -5.57
CA VAL A 25 -6.58 1.26 -5.03
C VAL A 25 -7.33 0.51 -6.13
N GLY A 26 -7.88 -0.65 -5.77
CA GLY A 26 -8.54 -1.57 -6.70
C GLY A 26 -7.62 -2.63 -7.31
N ASP A 27 -6.30 -2.52 -7.16
CA ASP A 27 -5.39 -3.60 -7.57
C ASP A 27 -5.59 -4.84 -6.69
N LYS A 28 -5.49 -6.01 -7.33
CA LYS A 28 -5.38 -7.29 -6.63
C LYS A 28 -3.92 -7.54 -6.27
N VAL A 29 -3.71 -7.96 -5.03
CA VAL A 29 -2.40 -8.33 -4.51
C VAL A 29 -2.49 -9.61 -3.70
N ASP A 30 -1.42 -10.38 -3.67
CA ASP A 30 -1.23 -11.49 -2.75
C ASP A 30 -0.54 -10.96 -1.48
N CYS A 31 -1.24 -11.03 -0.35
CA CYS A 31 -0.71 -10.62 0.93
C CYS A 31 0.09 -11.76 1.57
N LEU A 32 1.42 -11.57 1.64
CA LEU A 32 2.36 -12.56 2.19
C LEU A 32 2.46 -12.51 3.73
N ARG A 33 1.55 -11.77 4.38
CA ARG A 33 1.50 -11.59 5.83
C ARG A 33 0.13 -11.97 6.35
N TYR A 34 0.10 -12.55 7.55
CA TYR A 34 -1.13 -12.96 8.24
C TYR A 34 -1.98 -13.98 7.45
N GLU A 35 -1.37 -14.73 6.52
CA GLU A 35 -2.04 -15.76 5.71
C GLU A 35 -3.31 -15.26 4.99
N MET A 36 -3.34 -13.97 4.65
CA MET A 36 -4.49 -13.34 3.98
C MET A 36 -4.66 -13.80 2.54
N GLY A 37 -3.56 -14.18 1.88
CA GLY A 37 -3.53 -14.57 0.47
C GLY A 37 -4.04 -13.44 -0.44
N GLU A 38 -4.84 -13.80 -1.43
CA GLU A 38 -5.42 -12.84 -2.38
C GLU A 38 -6.26 -11.77 -1.68
N SER A 39 -5.88 -10.52 -1.91
CA SER A 39 -6.43 -9.33 -1.27
C SER A 39 -6.58 -8.18 -2.26
N ILE A 40 -7.49 -7.26 -1.97
CA ILE A 40 -7.76 -6.07 -2.78
C ILE A 40 -7.36 -4.84 -1.98
N ILE A 41 -6.73 -3.88 -2.65
CA ILE A 41 -6.41 -2.58 -2.05
C ILE A 41 -7.67 -1.72 -2.03
N ILE A 42 -8.10 -1.31 -0.85
CA ILE A 42 -9.23 -0.42 -0.64
C ILE A 42 -8.78 0.86 0.06
N GLU A 43 -9.54 1.93 -0.13
CA GLU A 43 -9.37 3.17 0.64
C GLU A 43 -10.31 3.09 1.87
N GLY A 44 -9.72 3.10 3.07
CA GLY A 44 -10.41 3.12 4.35
C GLY A 44 -10.27 4.48 5.05
N ASP A 45 -10.84 4.60 6.25
CA ASP A 45 -10.94 5.89 6.97
C ASP A 45 -9.58 6.52 7.31
N ASN A 46 -8.57 5.69 7.56
CA ASN A 46 -7.21 6.12 7.93
C ASN A 46 -6.20 6.03 6.78
N GLY A 47 -6.66 5.81 5.54
CA GLY A 47 -5.82 5.67 4.34
C GLY A 47 -6.00 4.31 3.68
N PHE A 48 -4.92 3.74 3.14
CA PHE A 48 -5.01 2.49 2.38
C PHE A 48 -5.11 1.26 3.30
N GLU A 49 -5.96 0.32 2.92
CA GLU A 49 -6.13 -0.97 3.60
C GLU A 49 -6.18 -2.11 2.58
N TYR A 50 -5.85 -3.32 3.06
CA TYR A 50 -5.94 -4.56 2.30
C TYR A 50 -7.12 -5.36 2.82
N GLU A 51 -8.03 -5.76 1.92
CA GLU A 51 -9.13 -6.67 2.24
C GLU A 51 -8.87 -8.03 1.58
N SER A 52 -8.75 -9.09 2.38
CA SER A 52 -8.66 -10.46 1.87
C SER A 52 -9.96 -10.87 1.20
N ILE A 53 -9.85 -11.46 0.01
CA ILE A 53 -11.00 -11.99 -0.74
C ILE A 53 -11.54 -13.24 -0.05
N ALA A 54 -10.65 -14.09 0.48
CA ALA A 54 -11.01 -15.37 1.08
C ALA A 54 -11.66 -15.21 2.47
N THR A 55 -11.05 -14.42 3.35
CA THR A 55 -11.46 -14.34 4.76
C THR A 55 -12.20 -13.06 5.11
N LYS A 56 -12.27 -12.09 4.18
CA LYS A 56 -12.79 -10.73 4.44
C LYS A 56 -12.07 -9.97 5.56
N GLN A 57 -10.87 -10.44 5.94
CA GLN A 57 -10.03 -9.77 6.91
C GLN A 57 -9.48 -8.47 6.32
N LYS A 58 -9.47 -7.40 7.12
CA LYS A 58 -8.92 -6.10 6.75
C LYS A 58 -7.64 -5.82 7.52
N VAL A 59 -6.61 -5.37 6.81
CA VAL A 59 -5.33 -4.98 7.41
C VAL A 59 -4.89 -3.64 6.86
N SER A 60 -4.61 -2.71 7.77
CA SER A 60 -4.16 -1.37 7.41
C SER A 60 -2.75 -1.40 6.81
N TYR A 61 -2.52 -0.55 5.81
CA TYR A 61 -1.25 -0.38 5.09
C TYR A 61 -0.01 -0.33 5.99
N VAL A 62 -0.08 0.44 7.08
CA VAL A 62 1.05 0.64 8.00
C VAL A 62 1.57 -0.69 8.57
N LYS A 63 0.70 -1.69 8.74
CA LYS A 63 1.06 -3.03 9.25
C LYS A 63 1.71 -3.93 8.19
N MET A 64 1.60 -3.56 6.92
CA MET A 64 2.17 -4.28 5.77
C MET A 64 3.55 -3.75 5.35
N ILE A 65 3.96 -2.59 5.86
CA ILE A 65 5.30 -2.03 5.61
C ILE A 65 6.36 -2.92 6.29
N ASP A 66 7.33 -3.37 5.51
CA ASP A 66 8.51 -4.04 6.02
C ASP A 66 9.46 -3.05 6.69
N ALA A 67 9.89 -3.35 7.92
CA ALA A 67 10.76 -2.45 8.67
C ALA A 67 12.17 -2.32 8.07
N ALA A 68 12.66 -3.35 7.36
CA ALA A 68 14.00 -3.37 6.79
C ALA A 68 14.06 -2.71 5.42
N THR A 69 13.08 -2.97 4.54
CA THR A 69 13.09 -2.47 3.15
C THR A 69 12.15 -1.28 2.91
N SER A 70 11.24 -0.97 3.84
CA SER A 70 10.15 -0.01 3.64
C SER A 70 9.20 -0.33 2.47
N PHE A 71 9.34 -1.51 1.84
CA PHE A 71 8.42 -2.02 0.83
C PHE A 71 7.27 -2.76 1.49
N GLN A 72 6.20 -2.96 0.73
CA GLN A 72 5.06 -3.70 1.24
C GLN A 72 5.27 -5.18 1.08
N LYS A 73 4.90 -5.96 2.11
CA LYS A 73 4.89 -7.43 2.09
C LYS A 73 3.70 -7.99 1.31
N VAL A 74 3.47 -7.47 0.12
CA VAL A 74 2.39 -7.88 -0.78
C VAL A 74 2.95 -8.00 -2.18
N ARG A 75 2.38 -8.90 -2.99
CA ARG A 75 2.75 -9.11 -4.40
C ARG A 75 1.60 -8.77 -5.33
N LYS A 76 1.80 -7.95 -6.37
CA LYS A 76 0.74 -7.61 -7.32
C LYS A 76 0.36 -8.84 -8.14
N LEU A 77 -0.94 -9.13 -8.16
CA LEU A 77 -1.52 -10.13 -9.04
C LEU A 77 -2.11 -9.36 -10.23
N ASN A 78 -1.55 -9.63 -11.42
CA ASN A 78 -1.89 -8.97 -12.68
C ASN A 78 -3.38 -9.04 -13.03
#